data_AF-A0AA92W3B7-F1
#
_entry.id   AF-A0AA92W3B7-F1
#
_cell.length_a   1.000
_cell.length_b   1.000
_cell.length_c   1.000
_cell.angle_alpha   90.00
_cell.angle_beta   90.00
_cell.angle_gamma   90.00
#
_symmetry.space_group_name_H-M   'P 1'
#
loop_
_entity.id
_entity.type
_entity.pdbx_description
1 polymer ?
#
loop_
_entity_poly.entity_id
_entity_poly.type
_entity_poly.pdbx_seq_one_letter_code
_entity_poly.pdbx_strand_id
1 'polypeptide(L)'
;MEEKDFIFHPICVVPPERHYDSCKELKDDLVWYEKSRAYFYKHHPEFIPQKGQFEQVKLAGKKGFILLPTSLDYGVLYRGQGKYHGTCLPSLYRQELTEEEIFVEHVRIAEFRLFLEQFDVTRHFKECGYVVDYVGLAQHYGLKTDVLDVTSDIDISMFFAMCDYDECTDTYKPKTEDKEYVGYIYAILSNETSEDSKNPFGVFSNKINVIGLQPFQRPGKQKGYACHVGKKGILRGYLYSFSYTKEDSEAIYNHYHQGDALWCKDDIVDTAKEIASTKTFSCEAVSLAVRMFGGAKSINKRVKTLKFSGFSITSRRKLPWYSIKKSLTEKQWIDIHQNIVARKSVLGNVERPYLGTQQIGQLLLFNYMYGCVDSPMGYDSGLCFMEGKESPVWGLRNDMDKIPFTPGADGKIHAKWYEDGNIAPRTRSFQVPDDFKPQLKRIR
;
A
#
# COMPACT_ATOMS: atom_id res chain seq x y z
N MET A 1 18.49 5.06 30.06
CA MET A 1 18.59 6.43 29.52
C MET A 1 17.21 7.03 29.59
N GLU A 2 17.10 8.17 30.25
CA GLU A 2 15.87 8.94 30.40
C GLU A 2 15.76 9.96 29.26
N GLU A 3 14.56 10.47 28.96
CA GLU A 3 14.32 11.40 27.85
C GLU A 3 15.20 12.68 27.92
N LYS A 4 15.57 13.08 29.14
CA LYS A 4 16.47 14.21 29.42
C LYS A 4 17.90 14.03 28.88
N ASP A 5 18.30 12.80 28.56
CA ASP A 5 19.65 12.46 28.09
C ASP A 5 19.86 12.78 26.59
N PHE A 6 18.79 13.18 25.88
CA PHE A 6 18.82 13.41 24.43
C PHE A 6 18.46 14.84 24.03
N ILE A 7 19.03 15.25 22.90
CA ILE A 7 18.57 16.37 22.07
C ILE A 7 17.67 15.77 20.98
N PHE A 8 16.50 16.35 20.78
CA PHE A 8 15.55 15.92 19.77
C PHE A 8 15.58 16.89 18.59
N HIS A 9 15.74 16.33 17.39
CA HIS A 9 15.73 17.05 16.13
C HIS A 9 14.49 16.61 15.33
N PRO A 10 13.36 17.33 15.42
CA PRO A 10 12.15 17.01 14.67
C PRO A 10 12.38 17.11 13.17
N ILE A 11 11.92 16.11 12.42
CA ILE A 11 12.14 16.04 10.97
C ILE A 11 10.87 15.68 10.21
N CYS A 12 10.78 16.14 8.98
CA CYS A 12 9.75 15.78 8.02
C CYS A 12 10.34 14.86 6.94
N VAL A 13 9.75 13.68 6.82
CA VAL A 13 10.05 12.75 5.72
C VAL A 13 9.03 12.90 4.58
N VAL A 14 7.84 13.44 4.86
CA VAL A 14 6.82 13.89 3.92
C VAL A 14 6.50 15.36 4.20
N PRO A 15 5.85 16.09 3.28
CA PRO A 15 5.42 17.46 3.56
C PRO A 15 4.59 17.55 4.84
N PRO A 16 4.70 18.63 5.62
CA PRO A 16 3.79 18.91 6.73
C PRO A 16 2.33 18.94 6.26
N GLU A 17 1.42 18.37 7.07
CA GLU A 17 -0.01 18.32 6.76
C GLU A 17 -0.63 19.72 6.70
N ARG A 18 -1.34 20.00 5.60
CA ARG A 18 -2.07 21.24 5.35
C ARG A 18 -3.05 21.07 4.19
N HIS A 19 -3.83 22.12 3.92
CA HIS A 19 -4.49 22.33 2.65
C HIS A 19 -3.52 22.85 1.59
N TYR A 20 -3.71 22.39 0.35
CA TYR A 20 -3.03 22.88 -0.85
C TYR A 20 -4.06 23.50 -1.80
N ASP A 21 -3.74 24.66 -2.37
CA ASP A 21 -4.69 25.39 -3.22
C ASP A 21 -4.81 24.76 -4.62
N SER A 22 -3.93 23.81 -4.96
CA SER A 22 -4.04 23.01 -6.19
C SER A 22 -3.50 21.60 -6.00
N CYS A 23 -4.01 20.65 -6.80
CA CYS A 23 -3.46 19.30 -6.89
C CYS A 23 -1.99 19.29 -7.34
N LYS A 24 -1.62 20.22 -8.24
CA LYS A 24 -0.24 20.37 -8.73
C LYS A 24 0.73 20.74 -7.61
N GLU A 25 0.37 21.70 -6.75
CA GLU A 25 1.20 22.11 -5.62
C GLU A 25 1.47 20.93 -4.67
N LEU A 26 0.42 20.18 -4.30
CA LEU A 26 0.55 18.98 -3.48
C LEU A 26 1.46 17.93 -4.13
N LYS A 27 1.26 17.66 -5.43
CA LYS A 27 2.07 16.70 -6.19
C LYS A 27 3.54 17.11 -6.18
N ASP A 28 3.82 18.36 -6.53
CA ASP A 28 5.19 18.88 -6.62
C ASP A 28 5.90 18.79 -5.26
N ASP A 29 5.19 19.08 -4.16
CA ASP A 29 5.75 18.98 -2.82
C ASP A 29 6.06 17.53 -2.43
N LEU A 30 5.12 16.60 -2.64
CA LEU A 30 5.33 15.17 -2.37
C LEU A 30 6.50 14.59 -3.18
N VAL A 31 6.61 14.95 -4.46
CA VAL A 31 7.72 14.54 -5.34
C VAL A 31 9.04 15.15 -4.88
N TRP A 32 9.04 16.41 -4.41
CA TRP A 32 10.24 17.02 -3.85
C TRP A 32 10.72 16.26 -2.62
N TYR A 33 9.82 15.90 -1.71
CA TYR A 33 10.15 15.13 -0.51
C TYR A 33 10.66 13.73 -0.85
N GLU A 34 10.10 13.06 -1.86
CA GLU A 34 10.62 11.78 -2.36
C GLU A 34 12.08 11.90 -2.80
N LYS A 35 12.41 12.91 -3.61
CA LYS A 35 13.78 13.19 -4.04
C LYS A 35 14.70 13.54 -2.88
N SER A 36 14.19 14.30 -1.90
CA SER A 36 14.92 14.65 -0.69
C SER A 36 15.30 13.40 0.12
N ARG A 37 14.36 12.47 0.35
CA ARG A 37 14.64 11.18 1.02
C ARG A 37 15.63 10.33 0.23
N ALA A 38 15.49 10.27 -1.09
CA ALA A 38 16.35 9.50 -1.98
C ALA A 38 17.80 10.02 -2.10
N TYR A 39 18.21 11.01 -1.31
CA TYR A 39 19.52 11.65 -1.37
C TYR A 39 20.69 10.67 -1.20
N PHE A 40 20.50 9.57 -0.48
CA PHE A 40 21.49 8.49 -0.34
C PHE A 40 22.03 8.02 -1.70
N TYR A 41 21.16 7.90 -2.71
CA TYR A 41 21.55 7.46 -4.05
C TYR A 41 22.42 8.46 -4.82
N LYS A 42 22.48 9.72 -4.41
CA LYS A 42 23.41 10.70 -4.98
C LYS A 42 24.87 10.32 -4.67
N HIS A 43 25.10 9.78 -3.49
CA HIS A 43 26.42 9.30 -3.05
C HIS A 43 26.66 7.84 -3.43
N HIS A 44 25.59 7.06 -3.54
CA HIS A 44 25.62 5.62 -3.77
C HIS A 44 24.71 5.20 -4.94
N PRO A 45 24.99 5.65 -6.17
CA PRO A 45 24.13 5.41 -7.33
C PRO A 45 24.00 3.92 -7.70
N GLU A 46 24.93 3.07 -7.28
CA GLU A 46 24.89 1.62 -7.46
C GLU A 46 23.71 0.95 -6.73
N PHE A 47 23.12 1.61 -5.74
CA PHE A 47 21.94 1.14 -5.01
C PHE A 47 20.64 1.67 -5.60
N ILE A 48 20.67 2.50 -6.65
CA ILE A 48 19.45 2.94 -7.32
C ILE A 48 18.66 1.72 -7.81
N PRO A 49 17.35 1.64 -7.53
CA PRO A 49 16.49 0.60 -8.08
C PRO A 49 16.61 0.53 -9.60
N GLN A 50 16.76 -0.69 -10.15
CA GLN A 50 16.94 -0.89 -11.59
C GLN A 50 15.72 -0.36 -12.37
N LYS A 51 15.96 0.14 -13.59
CA LYS A 51 14.89 0.49 -14.52
C LYS A 51 14.12 -0.78 -14.89
N GLY A 52 12.87 -0.87 -14.44
CA GLY A 52 11.95 -1.97 -14.63
C GLY A 52 10.56 -1.54 -14.13
N GLN A 53 9.58 -2.45 -14.12
CA GLN A 53 8.29 -2.15 -13.49
C GLN A 53 8.19 -2.78 -12.10
N PHE A 54 8.73 -3.99 -11.93
CA PHE A 54 8.67 -4.72 -10.66
C PHE A 54 10.02 -5.32 -10.27
N GLU A 55 10.40 -5.17 -9.01
CA GLU A 55 11.60 -5.76 -8.44
C GLU A 55 11.26 -7.06 -7.69
N GLN A 56 11.96 -8.14 -8.02
CA GLN A 56 11.88 -9.39 -7.29
C GLN A 56 12.58 -9.26 -5.93
N VAL A 57 11.81 -9.35 -4.85
CA VAL A 57 12.30 -9.22 -3.48
C VAL A 57 11.95 -10.45 -2.66
N LYS A 58 12.92 -10.96 -1.90
CA LYS A 58 12.76 -12.08 -0.98
C LYS A 58 12.03 -11.63 0.28
N LEU A 59 10.95 -12.31 0.64
CA LEU A 59 10.29 -12.07 1.93
C LEU A 59 11.18 -12.56 3.08
N ALA A 60 11.45 -11.68 4.04
CA ALA A 60 12.14 -12.06 5.27
C ALA A 60 11.32 -13.12 6.03
N GLY A 61 11.99 -14.19 6.48
CA GLY A 61 11.37 -15.26 7.29
C GLY A 61 10.34 -16.14 6.57
N LYS A 62 10.04 -15.91 5.29
CA LYS A 62 9.05 -16.68 4.51
C LYS A 62 9.67 -17.29 3.24
N LYS A 63 9.05 -18.37 2.74
CA LYS A 63 9.37 -18.93 1.42
C LYS A 63 8.75 -18.06 0.32
N GLY A 64 9.37 -18.07 -0.85
CA GLY A 64 8.93 -17.32 -2.03
C GLY A 64 9.46 -15.89 -2.16
N PHE A 65 9.02 -15.22 -3.22
CA PHE A 65 9.38 -13.85 -3.61
C PHE A 65 8.11 -13.02 -3.83
N ILE A 66 8.20 -11.73 -3.58
CA ILE A 66 7.21 -10.72 -4.00
C ILE A 66 7.76 -9.94 -5.19
N LEU A 67 6.85 -9.35 -5.97
CA LEU A 67 7.17 -8.50 -7.10
C LEU A 67 6.77 -7.06 -6.76
N LEU A 68 7.72 -6.34 -6.18
CA LEU A 68 7.56 -4.99 -5.63
C LEU A 68 7.50 -3.95 -6.76
N PRO A 69 6.47 -3.10 -6.87
CA PRO A 69 6.47 -1.99 -7.83
C PRO A 69 7.73 -1.15 -7.65
N THR A 70 8.55 -1.04 -8.69
CA THR A 70 9.78 -0.24 -8.62
C THR A 70 9.45 1.22 -8.33
N SER A 71 10.20 1.80 -7.40
CA SER A 71 10.09 3.22 -7.02
C SER A 71 11.48 3.77 -6.74
N LEU A 72 11.66 5.08 -6.85
CA LEU A 72 12.89 5.73 -6.40
C LEU A 72 13.07 5.54 -4.89
N ASP A 73 11.99 5.73 -4.13
CA ASP A 73 11.94 5.51 -2.70
C ASP A 73 10.76 4.61 -2.33
N TYR A 74 10.99 3.68 -1.40
CA TYR A 74 9.99 2.73 -0.91
C TYR A 74 9.39 3.17 0.43
N GLY A 75 9.63 4.41 0.86
CA GLY A 75 9.30 4.92 2.18
C GLY A 75 7.85 5.30 2.40
N VAL A 76 7.11 5.62 1.33
CA VAL A 76 5.77 6.21 1.43
C VAL A 76 4.80 5.52 0.48
N LEU A 77 3.61 5.23 0.98
CA LEU A 77 2.46 4.74 0.23
C LEU A 77 1.31 5.75 0.33
N TYR A 78 0.49 5.82 -0.70
CA TYR A 78 -0.56 6.81 -0.86
C TYR A 78 -1.95 6.17 -0.95
N ARG A 79 -2.95 6.88 -0.42
CA ARG A 79 -4.37 6.56 -0.62
C ARG A 79 -5.16 7.82 -0.92
N GLY A 80 -5.79 7.85 -2.09
CA GLY A 80 -6.61 8.96 -2.53
C GLY A 80 -8.09 8.72 -2.31
N GLN A 81 -8.79 9.79 -1.90
CA GLN A 81 -10.22 9.76 -1.63
C GLN A 81 -10.86 11.07 -2.08
N GLY A 82 -11.99 10.97 -2.80
CA GLY A 82 -12.76 12.15 -3.24
C GLY A 82 -13.61 12.79 -2.14
N LYS A 83 -13.64 12.20 -0.93
CA LYS A 83 -14.27 12.78 0.25
C LYS A 83 -13.60 12.32 1.53
N TYR A 84 -13.77 13.09 2.60
CA TYR A 84 -13.34 12.72 3.93
C TYR A 84 -14.36 11.78 4.58
N HIS A 85 -13.90 10.65 5.10
CA HIS A 85 -14.74 9.60 5.69
C HIS A 85 -14.69 9.57 7.24
N GLY A 86 -13.95 10.48 7.88
CA GLY A 86 -13.64 10.41 9.31
C GLY A 86 -12.68 9.25 9.59
N THR A 87 -13.24 8.04 9.76
CA THR A 87 -12.48 6.81 9.95
C THR A 87 -12.31 6.07 8.62
N CYS A 88 -11.05 5.85 8.23
CA CYS A 88 -10.74 5.16 6.98
C CYS A 88 -10.87 3.63 7.14
N LEU A 89 -12.08 3.10 6.95
CA LEU A 89 -12.39 1.69 7.16
C LEU A 89 -12.22 0.83 5.89
N PRO A 90 -11.62 -0.38 6.02
CA PRO A 90 -11.69 -1.43 5.00
C PRO A 90 -13.12 -1.76 4.61
N SER A 91 -13.33 -2.22 3.39
CA SER A 91 -14.66 -2.50 2.82
C SER A 91 -15.50 -3.45 3.69
N LEU A 92 -14.87 -4.41 4.37
CA LEU A 92 -15.52 -5.34 5.31
C LEU A 92 -16.07 -4.67 6.58
N TYR A 93 -15.49 -3.55 7.01
CA TYR A 93 -15.83 -2.89 8.28
C TYR A 93 -16.56 -1.56 8.12
N ARG A 94 -16.87 -1.14 6.89
CA ARG A 94 -17.68 0.07 6.62
C ARG A 94 -19.13 -0.07 7.06
N GLN A 95 -19.61 -1.31 7.19
CA GLN A 95 -20.93 -1.65 7.70
C GLN A 95 -20.78 -2.42 9.01
N GLU A 96 -21.71 -2.24 9.94
CA GLU A 96 -21.76 -3.02 11.18
C GLU A 96 -22.26 -4.45 10.89
N LEU A 97 -21.37 -5.29 10.37
CA LEU A 97 -21.65 -6.69 10.08
C LEU A 97 -21.47 -7.56 11.34
N THR A 98 -22.37 -8.53 11.52
CA THR A 98 -22.25 -9.58 12.53
C THR A 98 -21.07 -10.51 12.23
N GLU A 99 -20.62 -11.30 13.22
CA GLU A 99 -19.56 -12.30 12.99
C GLU A 99 -19.94 -13.32 11.91
N GLU A 100 -21.23 -13.67 11.82
CA GLU A 100 -21.77 -14.58 10.81
C GLU A 100 -21.71 -13.95 9.41
N GLU A 101 -22.07 -12.67 9.26
CA GLU A 101 -21.98 -11.95 7.99
C GLU A 101 -20.53 -11.71 7.55
N ILE A 102 -19.64 -11.37 8.49
CA ILE A 102 -18.19 -11.30 8.22
C ILE A 102 -17.68 -12.65 7.70
N PHE A 103 -18.15 -13.75 8.28
CA PHE A 103 -17.77 -15.07 7.80
C PHE A 103 -18.30 -15.38 6.39
N VAL A 104 -19.47 -14.87 6.00
CA VAL A 104 -19.96 -14.96 4.61
C VAL A 104 -18.97 -14.30 3.64
N GLU A 105 -18.48 -13.10 3.96
CA GLU A 105 -17.50 -12.41 3.12
C GLU A 105 -16.16 -13.17 3.07
N HIS A 106 -15.71 -13.76 4.18
CA HIS A 106 -14.54 -14.65 4.17
C HIS A 106 -14.71 -15.88 3.28
N VAL A 107 -15.92 -16.45 3.21
CA VAL A 107 -16.22 -17.58 2.32
C VAL A 107 -16.16 -17.13 0.86
N ARG A 108 -16.61 -15.91 0.53
CA ARG A 108 -16.48 -15.34 -0.82
C ARG A 108 -15.01 -15.14 -1.22
N ILE A 109 -14.16 -14.66 -0.32
CA ILE A 109 -12.71 -14.56 -0.57
C ILE A 109 -12.11 -15.95 -0.82
N ALA A 110 -12.49 -16.95 -0.03
CA ALA A 110 -12.03 -18.32 -0.21
C ALA A 110 -12.50 -18.94 -1.55
N GLU A 111 -13.74 -18.65 -1.95
CA GLU A 111 -14.31 -19.06 -3.24
C GLU A 111 -13.55 -18.40 -4.41
N PHE A 112 -13.28 -17.10 -4.30
CA PHE A 112 -12.47 -16.36 -5.27
C PHE A 112 -11.05 -16.92 -5.39
N ARG A 113 -10.40 -17.24 -4.27
CA ARG A 113 -9.09 -17.89 -4.28
C ARG A 113 -9.12 -19.23 -5.02
N LEU A 114 -10.09 -20.09 -4.70
CA LEU A 114 -10.23 -21.39 -5.35
C LEU A 114 -10.49 -21.25 -6.85
N PHE A 115 -11.26 -20.23 -7.25
CA PHE A 115 -11.47 -19.87 -8.65
C PHE A 115 -10.14 -19.50 -9.34
N LEU A 116 -9.34 -18.59 -8.75
CA LEU A 116 -8.06 -18.16 -9.33
C LEU A 116 -7.01 -19.28 -9.42
N GLU A 117 -7.02 -20.24 -8.49
CA GLU A 117 -6.11 -21.38 -8.47
C GLU A 117 -6.33 -22.36 -9.65
N GLN A 118 -7.42 -22.21 -10.41
CA GLN A 118 -7.69 -23.01 -11.61
C GLN A 118 -6.92 -22.53 -12.85
N PHE A 119 -6.45 -21.28 -12.85
CA PHE A 119 -5.76 -20.70 -13.99
C PHE A 119 -4.31 -21.17 -14.05
N ASP A 120 -3.85 -21.54 -15.25
CA ASP A 120 -2.48 -21.97 -15.46
C ASP A 120 -1.48 -20.88 -15.10
N VAL A 121 -1.80 -19.61 -15.39
CA VAL A 121 -0.95 -18.47 -15.00
C VAL A 121 -0.74 -18.41 -13.49
N THR A 122 -1.78 -18.64 -12.68
CA THR A 122 -1.68 -18.64 -11.21
C THR A 122 -0.80 -19.79 -10.71
N ARG A 123 -0.89 -20.97 -11.33
CA ARG A 123 -0.08 -22.14 -10.97
C ARG A 123 1.38 -21.93 -11.32
N HIS A 124 1.65 -21.53 -12.57
CA HIS A 124 2.99 -21.25 -13.07
C HIS A 124 3.67 -20.13 -12.27
N PHE A 125 2.93 -19.07 -11.92
CA PHE A 125 3.44 -17.98 -11.09
C PHE A 125 3.93 -18.48 -9.71
N LYS A 126 3.20 -19.40 -9.08
CA LYS A 126 3.62 -20.05 -7.83
C LYS A 126 4.80 -21.01 -8.03
N GLU A 127 4.85 -21.73 -9.14
CA GLU A 127 5.95 -22.64 -9.49
C GLU A 127 7.28 -21.88 -9.68
N CYS A 128 7.23 -20.65 -10.20
CA CYS A 128 8.36 -19.72 -10.22
C CYS A 128 8.76 -19.19 -8.83
N GLY A 129 8.03 -19.55 -7.77
CA GLY A 129 8.31 -19.15 -6.41
C GLY A 129 7.74 -17.79 -6.00
N TYR A 130 6.84 -17.21 -6.80
CA TYR A 130 6.19 -15.95 -6.44
C TYR A 130 5.00 -16.17 -5.50
N VAL A 131 4.82 -15.24 -4.56
CA VAL A 131 3.70 -15.24 -3.62
C VAL A 131 2.48 -14.60 -4.26
N VAL A 132 1.34 -15.28 -4.15
CA VAL A 132 0.04 -14.75 -4.60
C VAL A 132 -0.73 -14.22 -3.39
N ASP A 133 -1.02 -12.92 -3.38
CA ASP A 133 -1.85 -12.29 -2.34
C ASP A 133 -3.33 -12.35 -2.71
N TYR A 134 -4.00 -13.42 -2.29
CA TYR A 134 -5.41 -13.63 -2.58
C TYR A 134 -6.35 -12.62 -1.94
N VAL A 135 -5.99 -12.05 -0.78
CA VAL A 135 -6.83 -11.05 -0.11
C VAL A 135 -6.68 -9.72 -0.82
N GLY A 136 -5.45 -9.32 -1.14
CA GLY A 136 -5.18 -8.13 -1.95
C GLY A 136 -5.83 -8.21 -3.33
N LEU A 137 -5.74 -9.37 -4.01
CA LEU A 137 -6.46 -9.59 -5.26
C LEU A 137 -7.98 -9.44 -5.06
N ALA A 138 -8.57 -10.12 -4.07
CA ALA A 138 -10.01 -10.02 -3.82
C ALA A 138 -10.48 -8.56 -3.64
N GLN A 139 -9.70 -7.77 -2.92
CA GLN A 139 -9.98 -6.34 -2.70
C GLN A 139 -9.95 -5.54 -4.01
N HIS A 140 -8.93 -5.70 -4.86
CA HIS A 140 -8.83 -5.05 -6.18
C HIS A 140 -9.92 -5.46 -7.19
N TYR A 141 -10.58 -6.60 -6.96
CA TYR A 141 -11.72 -7.07 -7.76
C TYR A 141 -13.08 -6.85 -7.06
N GLY A 142 -13.11 -6.03 -6.01
CA GLY A 142 -14.36 -5.52 -5.42
C GLY A 142 -15.01 -6.41 -4.36
N LEU A 143 -14.34 -7.46 -3.89
CA LEU A 143 -14.83 -8.22 -2.74
C LEU A 143 -14.61 -7.43 -1.45
N LYS A 144 -15.47 -7.63 -0.45
CA LYS A 144 -15.29 -7.04 0.88
C LYS A 144 -14.14 -7.71 1.61
N THR A 145 -13.12 -6.93 2.01
CA THR A 145 -11.93 -7.41 2.73
C THR A 145 -11.58 -6.52 3.92
N ASP A 146 -10.70 -7.02 4.79
CA ASP A 146 -10.17 -6.34 5.97
C ASP A 146 -8.96 -5.44 5.68
N VAL A 147 -8.61 -5.25 4.40
CA VAL A 147 -7.48 -4.41 3.98
C VAL A 147 -7.94 -3.16 3.22
N LEU A 148 -7.10 -2.12 3.27
CA LEU A 148 -7.21 -0.93 2.45
C LEU A 148 -6.26 -1.01 1.27
N ASP A 149 -6.73 -0.59 0.09
CA ASP A 149 -5.88 -0.38 -1.07
C ASP A 149 -5.08 0.91 -0.90
N VAL A 150 -3.77 0.78 -1.08
CA VAL A 150 -2.81 1.89 -1.12
C VAL A 150 -1.84 1.65 -2.27
N THR A 151 -1.18 2.69 -2.77
CA THR A 151 -0.29 2.63 -3.94
C THR A 151 1.03 3.34 -3.65
N SER A 152 2.12 2.93 -4.29
CA SER A 152 3.39 3.68 -4.21
C SER A 152 3.44 4.89 -5.14
N ASP A 153 2.37 5.17 -5.90
CA ASP A 153 2.36 6.19 -6.94
C ASP A 153 1.32 7.29 -6.66
N ILE A 154 1.81 8.53 -6.56
CA ILE A 154 0.96 9.67 -6.23
C ILE A 154 -0.07 9.98 -7.32
N ASP A 155 0.26 9.77 -8.60
CA ASP A 155 -0.67 10.05 -9.70
C ASP A 155 -1.83 9.05 -9.70
N ILE A 156 -1.55 7.78 -9.39
CA ILE A 156 -2.58 6.76 -9.23
C ILE A 156 -3.49 7.12 -8.05
N SER A 157 -2.91 7.57 -6.94
CA SER A 157 -3.67 8.03 -5.78
C SER A 157 -4.54 9.25 -6.10
N MET A 158 -4.00 10.24 -6.82
CA MET A 158 -4.76 11.42 -7.25
C MET A 158 -5.90 11.06 -8.19
N PHE A 159 -5.71 10.09 -9.11
CA PHE A 159 -6.78 9.61 -9.98
C PHE A 159 -7.98 9.12 -9.16
N PHE A 160 -7.75 8.29 -8.13
CA PHE A 160 -8.82 7.80 -7.25
C PHE A 160 -9.42 8.88 -6.34
N ALA A 161 -8.70 9.98 -6.09
CA ALA A 161 -9.24 11.12 -5.36
C ALA A 161 -10.09 12.07 -6.23
N MET A 162 -9.82 12.13 -7.54
CA MET A 162 -10.37 13.15 -8.44
C MET A 162 -11.41 12.60 -9.43
N CYS A 163 -11.45 11.28 -9.65
CA CYS A 163 -12.42 10.62 -10.52
C CYS A 163 -13.45 9.83 -9.71
N ASP A 164 -14.70 9.80 -10.18
CA ASP A 164 -15.78 9.03 -9.56
C ASP A 164 -15.91 7.66 -10.23
N TYR A 165 -16.13 6.62 -9.42
CA TYR A 165 -16.44 5.28 -9.92
C TYR A 165 -17.95 5.15 -10.18
N ASP A 166 -18.31 4.69 -11.37
CA ASP A 166 -19.68 4.36 -11.77
C ASP A 166 -19.91 2.84 -11.69
N GLU A 167 -20.69 2.42 -10.70
CA GLU A 167 -21.05 1.02 -10.48
C GLU A 167 -21.89 0.42 -11.61
N CYS A 168 -22.71 1.23 -12.31
CA CYS A 168 -23.59 0.76 -13.37
C CYS A 168 -22.80 0.37 -14.63
N THR A 169 -21.76 1.14 -14.96
CA THR A 169 -20.92 0.88 -16.14
C THR A 169 -19.61 0.15 -15.81
N ASP A 170 -19.27 0.02 -14.52
CA ASP A 170 -17.99 -0.50 -14.02
C ASP A 170 -16.80 0.24 -14.65
N THR A 171 -16.84 1.57 -14.56
CA THR A 171 -15.84 2.47 -15.12
C THR A 171 -15.67 3.70 -14.24
N TYR A 172 -14.52 4.38 -14.35
CA TYR A 172 -14.35 5.71 -13.77
C TYR A 172 -14.85 6.79 -14.72
N LYS A 173 -15.24 7.93 -14.15
CA LYS A 173 -15.65 9.15 -14.86
C LYS A 173 -15.01 10.38 -14.22
N PRO A 174 -14.62 11.40 -15.01
CA PRO A 174 -14.16 12.67 -14.47
C PRO A 174 -15.34 13.46 -13.87
N LYS A 175 -15.03 14.51 -13.13
CA LYS A 175 -16.02 15.49 -12.67
C LYS A 175 -16.65 16.21 -13.86
N THR A 176 -17.90 16.64 -13.71
CA THR A 176 -18.69 17.25 -14.81
C THR A 176 -19.14 18.68 -14.53
N GLU A 177 -19.30 19.05 -13.25
CA GLU A 177 -19.73 20.39 -12.83
C GLU A 177 -18.51 21.31 -12.73
N ASP A 178 -18.66 22.55 -13.20
CA ASP A 178 -17.64 23.58 -13.08
C ASP A 178 -17.70 24.22 -11.68
N LYS A 179 -16.95 23.64 -10.75
CA LYS A 179 -16.80 24.12 -9.38
C LYS A 179 -15.48 23.65 -8.78
N GLU A 180 -15.09 24.26 -7.66
CA GLU A 180 -14.02 23.73 -6.82
C GLU A 180 -14.46 22.42 -6.16
N TYR A 181 -13.58 21.43 -6.22
CA TYR A 181 -13.67 20.19 -5.47
C TYR A 181 -12.52 20.10 -4.48
N VAL A 182 -12.73 19.40 -3.37
CA VAL A 182 -11.68 19.10 -2.40
C VAL A 182 -11.39 17.60 -2.40
N GLY A 183 -10.14 17.25 -2.68
CA GLY A 183 -9.63 15.88 -2.66
C GLY A 183 -8.77 15.63 -1.42
N TYR A 184 -8.57 14.36 -1.08
CA TYR A 184 -7.80 13.94 0.09
C TYR A 184 -6.75 12.89 -0.29
N ILE A 185 -5.53 13.06 0.19
CA ILE A 185 -4.44 12.07 0.07
C ILE A 185 -3.96 11.72 1.48
N TYR A 186 -3.95 10.44 1.80
CA TYR A 186 -3.18 9.91 2.92
C TYR A 186 -1.80 9.50 2.43
N ALA A 187 -0.74 9.93 3.11
CA ALA A 187 0.60 9.36 2.98
C ALA A 187 0.90 8.50 4.20
N ILE A 188 1.34 7.27 3.99
CA ILE A 188 1.54 6.25 5.02
C ILE A 188 3.00 5.79 4.92
N LEU A 189 3.74 5.80 6.03
CA LEU A 189 5.12 5.33 5.96
C LEU A 189 5.17 3.80 5.90
N SER A 190 6.00 3.25 5.03
CA SER A 190 6.08 1.80 4.83
C SER A 190 6.72 1.04 5.99
N ASN A 191 7.37 1.75 6.92
CA ASN A 191 7.97 1.24 8.14
C ASN A 191 7.11 1.49 9.41
N GLU A 192 6.10 2.35 9.35
CA GLU A 192 5.20 2.72 10.48
C GLU A 192 4.34 1.55 11.00
N THR A 193 4.46 0.37 10.39
CA THR A 193 3.65 -0.79 10.77
C THR A 193 4.45 -1.97 11.29
N SER A 194 5.77 -1.85 11.47
CA SER A 194 6.58 -2.95 12.01
C SER A 194 6.45 -3.02 13.53
N GLU A 195 5.79 -4.06 14.02
CA GLU A 195 5.79 -4.42 15.46
C GLU A 195 6.94 -5.38 15.81
N ASP A 196 7.83 -5.67 14.85
CA ASP A 196 8.95 -6.58 15.06
C ASP A 196 10.11 -5.86 15.74
N SER A 197 10.27 -6.11 17.04
CA SER A 197 11.39 -5.58 17.85
C SER A 197 12.77 -6.03 17.34
N LYS A 198 12.85 -7.10 16.53
CA LYS A 198 14.10 -7.57 15.91
C LYS A 198 14.36 -6.92 14.55
N ASN A 199 13.37 -6.22 13.99
CA ASN A 199 13.49 -5.50 12.73
C ASN A 199 12.70 -4.17 12.77
N PRO A 200 13.17 -3.19 13.56
CA PRO A 200 12.47 -1.92 13.77
C PRO A 200 12.34 -1.06 12.51
N PHE A 201 13.13 -1.36 11.46
CA PHE A 201 13.05 -0.74 10.13
C PHE A 201 12.60 -1.71 9.04
N GLY A 202 11.96 -2.82 9.43
CA GLY A 202 11.33 -3.72 8.46
C GLY A 202 10.23 -2.98 7.68
N VAL A 203 10.42 -2.86 6.38
CA VAL A 203 9.36 -2.38 5.47
C VAL A 203 8.47 -3.54 5.06
N PHE A 204 7.23 -3.21 4.71
CA PHE A 204 6.24 -4.21 4.25
C PHE A 204 6.07 -5.33 5.30
N SER A 205 5.91 -4.90 6.56
CA SER A 205 5.74 -5.74 7.74
C SER A 205 4.38 -6.48 7.73
N ASN A 206 4.01 -7.10 8.86
CA ASN A 206 2.73 -7.81 9.01
C ASN A 206 1.48 -7.02 8.63
N LYS A 207 1.52 -5.66 8.61
CA LYS A 207 0.36 -4.85 8.24
C LYS A 207 0.38 -4.28 6.82
N ILE A 208 1.49 -4.38 6.08
CA ILE A 208 1.54 -3.89 4.69
C ILE A 208 2.05 -5.03 3.82
N ASN A 209 1.14 -5.61 3.04
CA ASN A 209 1.50 -6.62 2.05
C ASN A 209 1.71 -5.95 0.69
N VAL A 210 2.81 -6.30 0.05
CA VAL A 210 3.04 -5.94 -1.35
C VAL A 210 2.15 -6.82 -2.22
N ILE A 211 1.18 -6.21 -2.89
CA ILE A 211 0.40 -6.90 -3.92
C ILE A 211 1.23 -6.86 -5.20
N GLY A 212 1.59 -5.67 -5.67
CA GLY A 212 2.47 -5.49 -6.82
C GLY A 212 2.04 -6.28 -8.06
N LEU A 213 3.00 -6.85 -8.79
CA LEU A 213 2.67 -7.74 -9.90
C LEU A 213 2.15 -9.07 -9.34
N GLN A 214 0.96 -9.44 -9.79
CA GLN A 214 0.27 -10.69 -9.49
C GLN A 214 0.03 -11.45 -10.81
N PRO A 215 -0.53 -12.68 -10.79
CA PRO A 215 -0.85 -13.40 -12.02
C PRO A 215 -1.78 -12.64 -12.99
N PHE A 216 -2.50 -11.64 -12.47
CA PHE A 216 -3.42 -10.78 -13.21
C PHE A 216 -2.93 -9.33 -13.14
N GLN A 217 -3.16 -8.56 -14.21
CA GLN A 217 -2.48 -7.28 -14.43
C GLN A 217 -2.97 -6.14 -13.55
N ARG A 218 -4.24 -6.16 -13.11
CA ARG A 218 -4.89 -5.01 -12.46
C ARG A 218 -4.13 -4.48 -11.23
N PRO A 219 -3.72 -5.30 -10.25
CA PRO A 219 -2.98 -4.78 -9.09
C PRO A 219 -1.59 -4.25 -9.45
N GLY A 220 -0.94 -4.86 -10.44
CA GLY A 220 0.37 -4.42 -10.94
C GLY A 220 0.28 -3.04 -11.58
N LYS A 221 -0.73 -2.81 -12.43
CA LYS A 221 -1.01 -1.51 -13.06
C LYS A 221 -1.31 -0.41 -12.04
N GLN A 222 -1.94 -0.76 -10.92
CA GLN A 222 -2.24 0.16 -9.83
C GLN A 222 -1.08 0.33 -8.84
N LYS A 223 0.03 -0.40 -9.03
CA LYS A 223 1.19 -0.45 -8.10
C LYS A 223 0.72 -0.70 -6.65
N GLY A 224 -0.20 -1.66 -6.50
CA GLY A 224 -1.01 -1.84 -5.30
C GLY A 224 -0.30 -2.50 -4.12
N TYR A 225 -0.75 -2.14 -2.92
CA TYR A 225 -0.38 -2.72 -1.63
C TYR A 225 -1.64 -2.85 -0.78
N ALA A 226 -1.68 -3.88 0.06
CA ALA A 226 -2.76 -4.08 1.02
C ALA A 226 -2.32 -3.61 2.41
N CYS A 227 -3.02 -2.62 2.96
CA CYS A 227 -2.77 -2.08 4.30
C CYS A 227 -3.81 -2.60 5.32
N HIS A 228 -3.35 -3.27 6.37
CA HIS A 228 -4.15 -3.82 7.45
C HIS A 228 -4.28 -2.81 8.59
N VAL A 229 -5.41 -2.10 8.64
CA VAL A 229 -5.71 -1.10 9.70
C VAL A 229 -6.60 -1.65 10.83
N GLY A 230 -7.04 -2.90 10.71
CA GLY A 230 -7.92 -3.56 11.67
C GLY A 230 -9.33 -2.95 11.76
N LYS A 231 -10.16 -3.49 12.66
CA LYS A 231 -11.57 -3.10 12.82
C LYS A 231 -11.79 -1.65 13.25
N LYS A 232 -10.79 -1.03 13.88
CA LYS A 232 -10.86 0.39 14.29
C LYS A 232 -10.66 1.35 13.12
N GLY A 233 -10.11 0.90 11.98
CA GLY A 233 -9.95 1.72 10.77
C GLY A 233 -9.02 2.92 10.94
N ILE A 234 -8.13 2.90 11.91
CA ILE A 234 -7.22 4.03 12.17
C ILE A 234 -6.06 3.90 11.20
N LEU A 235 -6.10 4.71 10.14
CA LEU A 235 -4.98 4.89 9.25
C LEU A 235 -4.02 5.90 9.89
N ARG A 236 -2.92 5.39 10.44
CA ARG A 236 -1.83 6.18 11.01
C ARG A 236 -0.95 6.64 9.85
N GLY A 237 -1.00 7.93 9.55
CA GLY A 237 -0.35 8.54 8.40
C GLY A 237 -0.56 10.06 8.39
N TYR A 238 -0.25 10.69 7.27
CA TYR A 238 -0.32 12.14 7.07
C TYR A 238 -1.46 12.42 6.10
N LEU A 239 -2.43 13.26 6.50
CA LEU A 239 -3.57 13.62 5.67
C LEU A 239 -3.38 15.00 5.05
N TYR A 240 -3.53 15.06 3.73
CA TYR A 240 -3.58 16.31 2.98
C TYR A 240 -4.97 16.49 2.40
N SER A 241 -5.41 17.74 2.34
CA SER A 241 -6.54 18.16 1.51
C SER A 241 -6.01 19.05 0.40
N PHE A 242 -6.64 19.03 -0.78
CA PHE A 242 -6.24 19.88 -1.88
C PHE A 242 -7.44 20.29 -2.73
N SER A 243 -7.41 21.51 -3.24
CA SER A 243 -8.41 22.00 -4.19
C SER A 243 -8.09 21.55 -5.62
N TYR A 244 -9.11 21.23 -6.40
CA TYR A 244 -8.98 20.90 -7.82
C TYR A 244 -10.26 21.25 -8.59
N THR A 245 -10.11 21.38 -9.90
CA THR A 245 -11.17 21.76 -10.84
C THR A 245 -11.68 20.56 -11.64
N LYS A 246 -12.73 20.78 -12.42
CA LYS A 246 -13.19 19.82 -13.43
C LYS A 246 -12.07 19.49 -14.42
N GLU A 247 -11.35 20.49 -14.90
CA GLU A 247 -10.27 20.36 -15.89
C GLU A 247 -9.13 19.50 -15.34
N ASP A 248 -8.79 19.64 -14.06
CA ASP A 248 -7.80 18.80 -13.40
C ASP A 248 -8.24 17.32 -13.37
N SER A 249 -9.53 17.08 -13.07
CA SER A 249 -10.13 15.73 -13.09
C SER A 249 -10.13 15.13 -14.49
N GLU A 250 -10.48 15.90 -15.52
CA GLU A 250 -10.42 15.46 -16.92
C GLU A 250 -8.99 15.17 -17.38
N ALA A 251 -8.03 16.01 -16.98
CA ALA A 251 -6.63 15.83 -17.33
C ALA A 251 -6.07 14.50 -16.78
N ILE A 252 -6.30 14.21 -15.49
CA ILE A 252 -5.81 12.96 -14.88
C ILE A 252 -6.58 11.73 -15.39
N TYR A 253 -7.87 11.88 -15.68
CA TYR A 253 -8.68 10.83 -16.31
C TYR A 253 -8.13 10.45 -17.68
N ASN A 254 -7.83 11.45 -18.52
CA ASN A 254 -7.26 11.25 -19.85
C ASN A 254 -5.82 10.73 -19.79
N HIS A 255 -5.02 11.15 -18.81
CA HIS A 255 -3.66 10.63 -18.57
C HIS A 255 -3.66 9.10 -18.39
N TYR A 256 -4.66 8.57 -17.71
CA TYR A 256 -4.85 7.13 -17.53
C TYR A 256 -5.76 6.48 -18.58
N HIS A 257 -5.81 7.04 -19.79
CA HIS A 257 -6.59 6.52 -20.91
C HIS A 257 -8.05 6.26 -20.53
N GLN A 258 -8.70 7.27 -19.94
CA GLN A 258 -10.11 7.19 -19.52
C GLN A 258 -10.36 6.11 -18.43
N GLY A 259 -9.31 5.81 -17.66
CA GLY A 259 -9.31 4.83 -16.58
C GLY A 259 -8.87 3.42 -17.00
N ASP A 260 -8.81 3.10 -18.30
CA ASP A 260 -8.48 1.75 -18.78
C ASP A 260 -7.07 1.29 -18.39
N ALA A 261 -6.15 2.24 -18.20
CA ALA A 261 -4.80 1.95 -17.77
C ALA A 261 -4.73 1.40 -16.33
N LEU A 262 -5.68 1.77 -15.46
CA LEU A 262 -5.73 1.37 -14.06
C LEU A 262 -6.85 0.36 -13.77
N TRP A 263 -7.99 0.46 -14.47
CA TRP A 263 -9.19 -0.33 -14.25
C TRP A 263 -9.45 -1.29 -15.42
N CYS A 264 -8.46 -2.14 -15.73
CA CYS A 264 -8.57 -3.04 -16.88
C CYS A 264 -9.64 -4.12 -16.68
N LYS A 265 -10.47 -4.32 -17.70
CA LYS A 265 -11.40 -5.46 -17.77
C LYS A 265 -10.63 -6.70 -18.21
N ASP A 266 -10.56 -7.68 -17.32
CA ASP A 266 -9.91 -8.97 -17.58
C ASP A 266 -10.87 -10.13 -17.27
N ASP A 267 -10.38 -11.35 -17.46
CA ASP A 267 -11.17 -12.57 -17.42
C ASP A 267 -11.76 -12.90 -16.04
N ILE A 268 -11.36 -12.18 -14.99
CA ILE A 268 -11.78 -12.49 -13.63
C ILE A 268 -12.75 -11.46 -13.06
N VAL A 269 -12.94 -10.30 -13.70
CA VAL A 269 -13.81 -9.21 -13.21
C VAL A 269 -15.26 -9.67 -13.03
N ASP A 270 -15.87 -10.20 -14.09
CA ASP A 270 -17.30 -10.55 -14.05
C ASP A 270 -17.56 -11.71 -13.08
N THR A 271 -16.65 -12.69 -13.06
CA THR A 271 -16.72 -13.80 -12.11
C THR A 271 -16.53 -13.31 -10.66
N ALA A 272 -15.64 -12.34 -10.42
CA ALA A 272 -15.48 -11.76 -9.08
C ALA A 272 -16.78 -11.10 -8.59
N LYS A 273 -17.50 -10.39 -9.47
CA LYS A 273 -18.82 -9.79 -9.15
C LYS A 273 -19.89 -10.85 -8.86
N GLU A 274 -19.90 -11.94 -9.62
CA GLU A 274 -20.79 -13.09 -9.34
C GLU A 274 -20.47 -13.71 -7.97
N ILE A 275 -19.19 -13.90 -7.65
CA ILE A 275 -18.76 -14.43 -6.35
C ILE A 275 -19.11 -13.45 -5.22
N ALA A 276 -18.95 -12.14 -5.43
CA ALA A 276 -19.26 -11.11 -4.45
C ALA A 276 -20.76 -11.09 -4.06
N SER A 277 -21.66 -11.52 -4.95
CA SER A 277 -23.11 -11.51 -4.73
C SER A 277 -23.74 -12.90 -4.52
N THR A 278 -22.98 -13.99 -4.69
CA THR A 278 -23.49 -15.35 -4.58
C THR A 278 -24.11 -15.67 -3.20
N LYS A 279 -25.12 -16.55 -3.23
CA LYS A 279 -25.71 -17.24 -2.06
C LYS A 279 -25.42 -18.74 -2.04
N THR A 280 -24.60 -19.21 -2.97
CA THR A 280 -24.23 -20.62 -3.13
C THR A 280 -22.72 -20.75 -3.00
N PHE A 281 -22.27 -21.56 -2.05
CA PHE A 281 -20.85 -21.78 -1.76
C PHE A 281 -20.43 -23.23 -1.97
N SER A 282 -19.15 -23.43 -2.30
CA SER A 282 -18.56 -24.77 -2.28
C SER A 282 -18.25 -25.21 -0.84
N CYS A 283 -18.35 -26.52 -0.57
CA CYS A 283 -17.88 -27.10 0.70
C CYS A 283 -16.39 -26.79 0.95
N GLU A 284 -15.61 -26.77 -0.13
CA GLU A 284 -14.19 -26.47 -0.13
C GLU A 284 -13.91 -25.01 0.28
N ALA A 285 -14.67 -24.03 -0.22
CA ALA A 285 -14.52 -22.63 0.16
C ALA A 285 -14.85 -22.41 1.63
N VAL A 286 -15.90 -23.03 2.18
CA VAL A 286 -16.22 -22.93 3.61
C VAL A 286 -15.07 -23.49 4.47
N SER A 287 -14.53 -24.64 4.07
CA SER A 287 -13.40 -25.26 4.77
C SER A 287 -12.13 -24.41 4.67
N LEU A 288 -11.87 -23.82 3.51
CA LEU A 288 -10.74 -22.94 3.28
C LEU A 288 -10.87 -21.63 4.07
N ALA A 289 -12.04 -21.02 4.11
CA ALA A 289 -12.31 -19.82 4.90
C ALA A 289 -12.06 -20.05 6.39
N VAL A 290 -12.44 -21.21 6.93
CA VAL A 290 -12.12 -21.58 8.33
C VAL A 290 -10.60 -21.69 8.54
N ARG A 291 -9.84 -22.23 7.59
CA ARG A 291 -8.37 -22.31 7.72
C ARG A 291 -7.70 -20.95 7.59
N MET A 292 -8.22 -20.07 6.73
CA MET A 292 -7.62 -18.76 6.44
C MET A 292 -7.97 -17.72 7.51
N PHE A 293 -9.21 -17.72 7.99
CA PHE A 293 -9.78 -16.64 8.82
C PHE A 293 -10.46 -17.14 10.10
N GLY A 294 -10.52 -18.45 10.31
CA GLY A 294 -11.37 -19.03 11.34
C GLY A 294 -10.86 -18.84 12.76
N GLY A 295 -11.80 -18.55 13.67
CA GLY A 295 -11.69 -18.80 15.11
C GLY A 295 -12.22 -20.18 15.53
N ALA A 296 -12.55 -20.36 16.82
CA ALA A 296 -12.82 -21.67 17.45
C ALA A 296 -14.02 -22.50 16.91
N LYS A 297 -14.92 -21.94 16.08
CA LYS A 297 -16.12 -22.65 15.57
C LYS A 297 -15.74 -23.69 14.50
N SER A 298 -16.19 -24.94 14.66
CA SER A 298 -15.94 -26.03 13.70
C SER A 298 -16.63 -25.82 12.34
N ILE A 299 -16.09 -26.45 11.28
CA ILE A 299 -16.64 -26.40 9.91
C ILE A 299 -18.12 -26.80 9.89
N ASN A 300 -18.49 -27.90 10.56
CA ASN A 300 -19.88 -28.37 10.62
C ASN A 300 -20.83 -27.34 11.23
N LYS A 301 -20.40 -26.62 12.27
CA LYS A 301 -21.19 -25.55 12.88
C LYS A 301 -21.39 -24.41 11.89
N ARG A 302 -20.34 -23.99 11.18
CA ARG A 302 -20.42 -22.92 10.18
C ARG A 302 -21.31 -23.28 8.99
N VAL A 303 -21.21 -24.50 8.49
CA VAL A 303 -22.09 -25.05 7.44
C VAL A 303 -23.56 -24.98 7.87
N LYS A 304 -23.88 -25.39 9.10
CA LYS A 304 -25.25 -25.30 9.64
C LYS A 304 -25.74 -23.85 9.73
N THR A 305 -24.91 -22.94 10.24
CA THR A 305 -25.25 -21.51 10.35
C THR A 305 -25.48 -20.86 8.99
N LEU A 306 -24.63 -21.15 7.99
CA LEU A 306 -24.81 -20.65 6.63
C LEU A 306 -26.14 -21.12 6.02
N LYS A 307 -26.46 -22.42 6.15
CA LYS A 307 -27.74 -22.97 5.67
C LYS A 307 -28.94 -22.35 6.36
N PHE A 308 -28.87 -22.16 7.68
CA PHE A 308 -29.92 -21.48 8.44
C PHE A 308 -30.12 -20.03 7.99
N SER A 309 -29.04 -19.37 7.56
CA SER A 309 -29.04 -18.00 7.03
C SER A 309 -29.42 -17.92 5.54
N GLY A 310 -29.93 -19.01 4.96
CA GLY A 310 -30.42 -19.05 3.57
C GLY A 310 -29.35 -19.26 2.49
N PHE A 311 -28.11 -19.61 2.86
CA PHE A 311 -27.06 -19.96 1.90
C PHE A 311 -27.12 -21.45 1.53
N SER A 312 -26.91 -21.75 0.26
CA SER A 312 -26.80 -23.13 -0.20
C SER A 312 -25.34 -23.57 -0.29
N ILE A 313 -25.09 -24.85 -0.03
CA ILE A 313 -23.74 -25.43 -0.05
C ILE A 313 -23.75 -26.62 -0.99
N THR A 314 -22.84 -26.60 -1.97
CA THR A 314 -22.80 -27.55 -3.07
C THR A 314 -21.39 -28.02 -3.37
N SER A 315 -21.25 -28.96 -4.31
CA SER A 315 -19.93 -29.34 -4.83
C SER A 315 -19.39 -28.23 -5.72
N ARG A 316 -18.09 -27.92 -5.61
CA ARG A 316 -17.44 -26.90 -6.45
C ARG A 316 -17.72 -27.05 -7.95
N ARG A 317 -17.84 -28.29 -8.46
CA ARG A 317 -18.08 -28.56 -9.90
C ARG A 317 -19.44 -28.05 -10.40
N LYS A 318 -20.39 -27.79 -9.49
CA LYS A 318 -21.73 -27.28 -9.81
C LYS A 318 -21.80 -25.76 -9.88
N LEU A 319 -20.74 -25.05 -9.47
CA LEU A 319 -20.65 -23.60 -9.55
C LEU A 319 -20.14 -23.18 -10.94
N PRO A 320 -20.72 -22.13 -11.56
CA PRO A 320 -20.48 -21.80 -12.96
C PRO A 320 -19.01 -21.49 -13.26
N TRP A 321 -18.33 -20.81 -12.35
CA TRP A 321 -16.93 -20.38 -12.50
C TRP A 321 -15.87 -21.50 -12.42
N TYR A 322 -16.23 -22.73 -12.02
CA TYR A 322 -15.28 -23.86 -12.07
C TYR A 322 -15.20 -24.54 -13.44
N SER A 323 -16.05 -24.13 -14.37
CA SER A 323 -15.93 -24.53 -15.78
C SER A 323 -14.91 -23.69 -16.54
N ILE A 324 -14.59 -22.49 -16.02
CA ILE A 324 -13.67 -21.54 -16.63
C ILE A 324 -12.24 -22.01 -16.38
N LYS A 325 -11.56 -22.39 -17.45
CA LYS A 325 -10.13 -22.73 -17.45
C LYS A 325 -9.46 -21.98 -18.58
N LYS A 326 -8.32 -21.37 -18.29
CA LYS A 326 -7.49 -20.73 -19.31
C LYS A 326 -6.07 -21.23 -19.21
N SER A 327 -5.57 -21.69 -20.36
CA SER A 327 -4.17 -22.09 -20.50
C SER A 327 -3.26 -20.87 -20.55
N LEU A 328 -2.09 -21.02 -19.95
CA LEU A 328 -1.05 -20.00 -20.01
C LEU A 328 -0.45 -20.00 -21.41
N THR A 329 -0.52 -18.87 -22.10
CA THR A 329 0.17 -18.70 -23.38
C THR A 329 1.60 -18.24 -23.14
N GLU A 330 2.52 -18.60 -24.04
CA GLU A 330 3.90 -18.15 -23.99
C GLU A 330 4.00 -16.61 -23.98
N LYS A 331 3.21 -15.96 -24.85
CA LYS A 331 3.12 -14.50 -24.90
C LYS A 331 2.72 -13.88 -23.56
N GLN A 332 1.69 -14.41 -22.91
CA GLN A 332 1.25 -13.91 -21.60
C GLN A 332 2.36 -14.03 -20.55
N TRP A 333 3.11 -15.14 -20.56
CA TRP A 333 4.21 -15.31 -19.63
C TRP A 333 5.38 -14.37 -19.93
N ILE A 334 5.75 -14.19 -21.21
CA ILE A 334 6.76 -13.21 -21.63
C ILE A 334 6.36 -11.80 -21.17
N ASP A 335 5.08 -11.43 -21.35
CA ASP A 335 4.57 -10.12 -20.97
C ASP A 335 4.67 -9.86 -19.46
N ILE A 336 4.47 -10.89 -18.63
CA ILE A 336 4.66 -10.82 -17.18
C ILE A 336 6.16 -10.75 -16.85
N HIS A 337 6.97 -11.63 -17.43
CA HIS A 337 8.36 -11.84 -17.03
C HIS A 337 9.29 -10.70 -17.45
N GLN A 338 9.07 -10.11 -18.64
CA GLN A 338 9.92 -9.02 -19.16
C GLN A 338 9.92 -7.76 -18.28
N ASN A 339 8.91 -7.62 -17.40
CA ASN A 339 8.73 -6.47 -16.52
C ASN A 339 9.41 -6.65 -15.14
N ILE A 340 10.04 -7.80 -14.89
CA ILE A 340 10.64 -8.17 -13.61
C ILE A 340 12.15 -7.93 -13.65
N VAL A 341 12.66 -7.17 -12.69
CA VAL A 341 14.08 -6.92 -12.45
C VAL A 341 14.51 -7.44 -11.08
N ALA A 342 15.80 -7.60 -10.85
CA ALA A 342 16.33 -8.01 -9.55
C ALA A 342 17.70 -7.37 -9.26
N ARG A 343 17.86 -6.82 -8.05
CA ARG A 343 19.16 -6.37 -7.55
C ARG A 343 19.85 -7.48 -6.77
N LYS A 344 21.14 -7.65 -7.03
CA LYS A 344 21.98 -8.60 -6.30
C LYS A 344 22.34 -8.03 -4.93
N SER A 345 22.51 -8.90 -3.93
CA SER A 345 23.14 -8.54 -2.67
C SER A 345 24.35 -9.40 -2.38
N VAL A 346 25.36 -8.81 -1.76
CA VAL A 346 26.57 -9.49 -1.29
C VAL A 346 26.70 -9.26 0.21
N LEU A 347 26.76 -10.34 0.98
CA LEU A 347 26.99 -10.29 2.43
C LEU A 347 28.18 -11.20 2.76
N GLY A 348 29.32 -10.61 3.07
CA GLY A 348 30.59 -11.35 3.18
C GLY A 348 30.92 -12.04 1.86
N ASN A 349 31.07 -13.36 1.89
CA ASN A 349 31.36 -14.17 0.69
C ASN A 349 30.10 -14.76 0.02
N VAL A 350 28.90 -14.37 0.48
CA VAL A 350 27.64 -14.90 -0.06
C VAL A 350 27.01 -13.89 -1.00
N GLU A 351 26.99 -14.22 -2.30
CA GLU A 351 26.21 -13.50 -3.31
C GLU A 351 24.81 -14.09 -3.42
N ARG A 352 23.79 -13.23 -3.44
CA ARG A 352 22.39 -13.59 -3.70
C ARG A 352 21.88 -12.79 -4.89
N PRO A 353 21.17 -13.41 -5.85
CA PRO A 353 20.66 -12.72 -7.03
C PRO A 353 19.39 -11.91 -6.74
N TYR A 354 19.18 -11.48 -5.50
CA TYR A 354 18.01 -10.74 -5.04
C TYR A 354 18.32 -9.96 -3.76
N LEU A 355 17.48 -8.95 -3.48
CA LEU A 355 17.36 -8.32 -2.17
C LEU A 355 16.26 -8.99 -1.35
N GLY A 356 16.34 -8.89 -0.03
CA GLY A 356 15.25 -9.19 0.89
C GLY A 356 14.56 -7.93 1.40
N THR A 357 13.33 -8.06 1.91
CA THR A 357 12.59 -6.93 2.50
C THR A 357 13.34 -6.24 3.64
N GLN A 358 14.16 -6.98 4.40
CA GLN A 358 15.04 -6.40 5.41
C GLN A 358 16.09 -5.44 4.80
N GLN A 359 16.67 -5.80 3.65
CA GLN A 359 17.64 -4.93 2.96
C GLN A 359 16.97 -3.70 2.37
N ILE A 360 15.73 -3.83 1.85
CA ILE A 360 14.94 -2.65 1.44
C ILE A 360 14.71 -1.72 2.64
N GLY A 361 14.39 -2.27 3.81
CA GLY A 361 14.22 -1.48 5.04
C GLY A 361 15.49 -0.78 5.51
N GLN A 362 16.65 -1.43 5.37
CA GLN A 362 17.95 -0.81 5.64
C GLN A 362 18.24 0.36 4.69
N LEU A 363 17.93 0.20 3.39
CA LEU A 363 18.07 1.27 2.41
C LEU A 363 17.15 2.46 2.76
N LEU A 364 15.94 2.21 3.25
CA LEU A 364 15.03 3.26 3.71
C LEU A 364 15.61 4.02 4.92
N LEU A 365 16.21 3.31 5.88
CA LEU A 365 16.90 3.97 6.99
C LEU A 365 18.03 4.87 6.48
N PHE A 366 18.80 4.42 5.49
CA PHE A 366 19.84 5.26 4.88
C PHE A 366 19.23 6.49 4.19
N ASN A 367 18.14 6.33 3.46
CA ASN A 367 17.41 7.47 2.89
C ASN A 367 17.05 8.51 3.98
N TYR A 368 16.62 8.08 5.17
CA TYR A 368 16.31 9.00 6.26
C TYR A 368 17.54 9.66 6.90
N MET A 369 18.66 8.94 6.99
CA MET A 369 19.91 9.50 7.52
C MET A 369 20.53 10.53 6.57
N TYR A 370 20.49 10.28 5.26
CA TYR A 370 21.09 11.12 4.23
C TYR A 370 20.15 12.21 3.71
N GLY A 371 18.83 12.01 3.76
CA GLY A 371 17.79 12.91 3.27
C GLY A 371 16.90 13.50 4.37
N CYS A 372 15.66 13.86 4.03
CA CYS A 372 14.68 14.52 4.94
C CYS A 372 15.04 15.97 5.27
N VAL A 373 14.12 16.68 5.92
CA VAL A 373 14.24 18.09 6.31
C VAL A 373 13.78 18.30 7.75
N ASP A 374 14.04 19.46 8.32
CA ASP A 374 13.53 19.79 9.65
C ASP A 374 12.00 19.94 9.65
N SER A 375 11.36 19.72 10.80
CA SER A 375 9.96 20.08 10.98
C SER A 375 9.82 21.60 11.09
N PRO A 376 8.82 22.24 10.45
CA PRO A 376 8.56 23.66 10.70
C PRO A 376 8.16 23.90 12.15
N MET A 377 8.42 25.13 12.62
CA MET A 377 7.99 25.57 13.95
C MET A 377 6.49 25.40 14.12
N GLY A 378 6.07 24.75 15.22
CA GLY A 378 4.66 24.51 15.52
C GLY A 378 4.04 23.29 14.84
N TYR A 379 4.80 22.51 14.06
CA TYR A 379 4.35 21.24 13.49
C TYR A 379 5.03 20.05 14.17
N ASP A 380 4.24 19.07 14.57
CA ASP A 380 4.74 17.77 15.02
C ASP A 380 4.57 16.73 13.91
N SER A 381 5.68 16.34 13.31
CA SER A 381 5.71 15.30 12.30
C SER A 381 5.56 13.90 12.88
N GLY A 382 5.70 13.72 14.21
CA GLY A 382 5.82 12.41 14.84
C GLY A 382 7.17 11.74 14.61
N LEU A 383 8.13 12.40 13.94
CA LEU A 383 9.46 11.85 13.66
C LEU A 383 10.55 12.79 14.16
N CYS A 384 11.52 12.24 14.88
CA CYS A 384 12.69 13.00 15.29
C CYS A 384 13.96 12.14 15.37
N PHE A 385 15.09 12.73 15.01
CA PHE A 385 16.39 12.19 15.39
C PHE A 385 16.67 12.49 16.85
N MET A 386 17.28 11.53 17.53
CA MET A 386 17.73 11.64 18.91
C MET A 386 19.25 11.67 18.90
N GLU A 387 19.83 12.68 19.53
CA GLU A 387 21.28 12.84 19.74
C GLU A 387 21.57 12.77 21.24
N GLY A 388 22.44 11.86 21.66
CA GLY A 388 22.86 11.75 23.05
C GLY A 388 23.68 12.97 23.48
N LYS A 389 23.30 13.61 24.60
CA LYS A 389 24.03 14.79 25.12
C LYS A 389 25.43 14.46 25.60
N GLU A 390 25.57 13.31 26.26
CA GLU A 390 26.82 12.85 26.88
C GLU A 390 27.24 11.46 26.37
N SER A 391 26.49 10.90 25.41
CA SER A 391 26.78 9.60 24.81
C SER A 391 26.85 9.72 23.28
N PRO A 392 27.72 8.96 22.61
CA PRO A 392 27.81 8.96 21.16
C PRO A 392 26.69 8.09 20.57
N VAL A 393 25.44 8.34 20.96
CA VAL A 393 24.29 7.57 20.48
C VAL A 393 23.43 8.48 19.61
N TRP A 394 23.11 7.97 18.42
CA TRP A 394 22.12 8.56 17.54
C TRP A 394 21.02 7.54 17.26
N GLY A 395 19.77 8.01 17.28
CA GLY A 395 18.60 7.18 17.01
C GLY A 395 17.54 7.93 16.22
N LEU A 396 16.58 7.19 15.68
CA LEU A 396 15.36 7.75 15.13
C LEU A 396 14.19 7.30 15.99
N ARG A 397 13.39 8.26 16.46
CA ARG A 397 12.15 8.03 17.16
C ARG A 397 10.98 8.29 16.21
N ASN A 398 10.00 7.40 16.27
CA ASN A 398 8.72 7.52 15.59
C ASN A 398 7.60 7.44 16.63
N ASP A 399 6.79 8.49 16.70
CA ASP A 399 5.55 8.50 17.46
C ASP A 399 4.46 7.78 16.68
N MET A 400 4.33 6.49 17.00
CA MET A 400 3.36 5.60 16.38
C MET A 400 1.91 6.01 16.66
N ASP A 401 1.66 6.86 17.66
CA ASP A 401 0.30 7.28 18.05
C ASP A 401 -0.10 8.65 17.48
N LYS A 402 0.71 9.22 16.58
CA LYS A 402 0.34 10.42 15.83
C LYS A 402 -1.01 10.23 15.11
N ILE A 403 -1.94 11.13 15.40
CA ILE A 403 -3.25 11.20 14.73
C ILE A 403 -3.11 12.15 13.53
N PRO A 404 -3.59 11.78 12.33
CA PRO A 404 -3.62 12.68 11.18
C PRO A 404 -4.47 13.92 11.46
N PHE A 405 -4.17 15.02 10.78
CA PHE A 405 -5.03 16.21 10.87
C PHE A 405 -6.44 15.91 10.35
N THR A 406 -7.44 16.62 10.88
CA THR A 406 -8.83 16.48 10.43
C THR A 406 -9.28 17.73 9.69
N PRO A 407 -10.04 17.60 8.59
CA PRO A 407 -10.59 18.77 7.90
C PRO A 407 -11.60 19.54 8.74
N GLY A 408 -11.71 20.84 8.49
CA GLY A 408 -12.74 21.71 9.05
C GLY A 408 -14.10 21.54 8.35
N ALA A 409 -15.06 22.41 8.70
CA ALA A 409 -16.42 22.36 8.16
C ALA A 409 -16.49 22.62 6.63
N ASP A 410 -15.48 23.30 6.08
CA ASP A 410 -15.29 23.55 4.66
C ASP A 410 -14.59 22.39 3.91
N GLY A 411 -14.25 21.32 4.62
CA GLY A 411 -13.51 20.19 4.08
C GLY A 411 -12.00 20.43 3.90
N LYS A 412 -11.48 21.59 4.32
CA LYS A 412 -10.06 21.93 4.19
C LYS A 412 -9.32 21.69 5.51
N ILE A 413 -8.05 21.32 5.42
CA ILE A 413 -7.18 21.15 6.58
C ILE A 413 -6.55 22.51 6.91
N HIS A 414 -6.95 23.06 8.04
CA HIS A 414 -6.46 24.32 8.59
C HIS A 414 -5.30 24.03 9.54
N ALA A 415 -4.10 24.41 9.10
CA ALA A 415 -2.85 24.10 9.77
C ALA A 415 -2.29 25.37 10.41
N LYS A 416 -2.52 25.53 11.72
CA LYS A 416 -2.15 26.75 12.45
C LYS A 416 -0.69 27.19 12.25
N TRP A 417 0.25 26.25 12.24
CA TRP A 417 1.67 26.57 12.01
C TRP A 417 1.89 27.28 10.66
N TYR A 418 1.14 26.89 9.63
CA TYR A 418 1.22 27.47 8.29
C TYR A 418 0.52 28.82 8.24
N GLU A 419 -0.63 28.95 8.89
CA GLU A 419 -1.38 30.21 9.02
C GLU A 419 -0.61 31.29 9.80
N ASP A 420 0.19 30.88 10.78
CA ASP A 420 1.10 31.75 11.53
C ASP A 420 2.32 32.21 10.68
N GLY A 421 2.38 31.82 9.40
CA GLY A 421 3.43 32.22 8.46
C GLY A 421 4.71 31.41 8.56
N ASN A 422 4.70 30.26 9.25
CA ASN A 422 5.88 29.40 9.31
C ASN A 422 6.05 28.64 8.00
N ILE A 423 7.31 28.57 7.53
CA ILE A 423 7.67 27.94 6.26
C ILE A 423 8.31 26.59 6.55
N ALA A 424 7.87 25.55 5.83
CA ALA A 424 8.53 24.25 5.85
C ALA A 424 9.97 24.38 5.30
N PRO A 425 11.00 24.08 6.11
CA PRO A 425 12.37 24.20 5.66
C PRO A 425 12.67 23.14 4.59
N ARG A 426 13.58 23.47 3.66
CA ARG A 426 14.00 22.58 2.57
C ARG A 426 15.39 21.97 2.79
N THR A 427 15.94 22.16 3.99
CA THR A 427 17.24 21.67 4.43
C THR A 427 17.15 21.23 5.88
N ARG A 428 18.08 20.39 6.31
CA ARG A 428 18.27 20.08 7.74
C ARG A 428 19.26 21.05 8.36
N SER A 429 18.99 21.45 9.60
CA SER A 429 19.88 22.29 10.42
C SER A 429 20.97 21.51 11.14
N PHE A 430 20.82 20.19 11.26
CA PHE A 430 21.79 19.30 11.89
C PHE A 430 22.35 18.28 10.87
N GLN A 431 23.52 17.73 11.19
CA GLN A 431 24.15 16.67 10.40
C GLN A 431 24.33 15.42 11.25
N VAL A 432 23.86 14.28 10.74
CA VAL A 432 24.20 12.96 11.31
C VAL A 432 25.70 12.74 11.14
N PRO A 433 26.48 12.49 12.22
CA PRO A 433 27.92 12.31 12.10
C PRO A 433 28.28 11.13 11.21
N ASP A 434 29.39 11.24 10.50
CA ASP A 434 29.77 10.25 9.48
C ASP A 434 30.05 8.85 10.07
N ASP A 435 30.43 8.77 11.35
CA ASP A 435 30.60 7.49 12.06
C ASP A 435 29.29 6.72 12.27
N PHE A 436 28.14 7.40 12.24
CA PHE A 436 26.83 6.74 12.28
C PHE A 436 26.34 6.37 10.88
N LYS A 437 26.84 7.03 9.84
CA LYS A 437 26.45 6.71 8.47
C LYS A 437 27.06 5.36 8.06
N PRO A 438 26.33 4.55 7.27
CA PRO A 438 26.87 3.30 6.76
C PRO A 438 28.13 3.55 5.92
N GLN A 439 29.25 2.94 6.30
CA GLN A 439 30.46 2.93 5.50
C GLN A 439 30.37 1.83 4.45
N LEU A 440 29.86 2.18 3.27
CA LEU A 440 29.71 1.25 2.16
C LEU A 440 31.03 1.09 1.41
N LYS A 441 31.51 -0.15 1.28
CA LYS A 441 32.68 -0.49 0.46
C LYS A 441 32.20 -1.02 -0.88
N ARG A 442 32.65 -0.38 -1.97
CA ARG A 442 32.45 -0.91 -3.33
C ARG A 442 33.19 -2.23 -3.45
N ILE A 443 32.45 -3.33 -3.60
CA ILE A 443 33.02 -4.63 -3.94
C ILE A 443 33.37 -4.58 -5.43
N ARG A 444 34.66 -4.74 -5.75
CA ARG A 444 35.17 -4.75 -7.13
C ARG A 444 34.87 -6.06 -7.81
#